data_AF-A0A3N5MQF2-F1
#
_entry.id   AF-A0A3N5MQF2-F1
#
_cell.length_a   1.000
_cell.length_b   1.000
_cell.length_c   1.000
_cell.angle_alpha   90.00
_cell.angle_beta   90.00
_cell.angle_gamma   90.00
#
_symmetry.space_group_name_H-M   'P 1'
#
loop_
_entity.id
_entity.type
_entity.pdbx_description
1 polymer ?
#
loop_
_entity_poly.entity_id
_entity_poly.type
_entity_poly.pdbx_seq_one_letter_code
_entity_poly.pdbx_strand_id
1 'polypeptide(L)'
;MSRPGRRTTWINRRIRGLYRDLFDAGYCHTVEAWEGGRLVGGLYGVALNGAFFGASMFSNARDASKVALVYLCARLIAGKFSLLDTQFVTEHLRQFGTMELDRNEFHTLLEKALAHQADFLALPATAAPDTILQIIAADRTP
;
A
#
# COMPACT_ATOMS: atom_id res chain seq x y z
N MET A 1 8.27 3.77 -11.38
CA MET A 1 9.07 2.60 -11.85
C MET A 1 10.43 3.04 -12.33
N SER A 2 11.50 2.37 -11.90
CA SER A 2 12.84 2.58 -12.46
C SER A 2 12.92 1.95 -13.85
N ARG A 3 13.20 2.77 -14.88
CA ARG A 3 13.51 2.30 -16.23
C ARG A 3 14.94 1.76 -16.27
N PRO A 4 15.25 0.76 -17.13
CA PRO A 4 16.62 0.34 -17.38
C PRO A 4 17.48 1.55 -17.77
N GLY A 5 18.63 1.74 -17.10
CA GLY A 5 19.56 2.84 -17.36
C GLY A 5 19.56 4.00 -16.34
N ARG A 6 18.63 4.06 -15.38
CA ARG A 6 18.66 5.08 -14.32
C ARG A 6 19.48 4.60 -13.12
N ARG A 7 20.75 5.04 -13.02
CA ARG A 7 21.65 4.70 -11.89
C ARG A 7 21.20 5.25 -10.52
N THR A 8 20.24 6.17 -10.49
CA THR A 8 19.72 6.77 -9.25
C THR A 8 18.20 6.83 -9.27
N THR A 9 17.56 6.20 -8.29
CA THR A 9 16.14 6.41 -7.99
C THR A 9 15.98 7.68 -7.14
N TRP A 10 14.77 8.22 -7.07
CA TRP A 10 14.47 9.32 -6.13
C TRP A 10 14.65 8.88 -4.65
N ILE A 11 14.66 7.57 -4.39
CA ILE A 11 14.90 6.94 -3.08
C ILE A 11 16.41 6.92 -2.79
N ASN A 12 16.93 8.10 -2.46
CA ASN A 12 18.32 8.29 -2.04
C ASN A 12 18.51 7.95 -0.54
N ARG A 13 19.75 8.07 -0.03
CA ARG A 13 20.09 7.76 1.38
C ARG A 13 19.24 8.56 2.38
N ARG A 14 18.98 9.84 2.11
CA ARG A 14 18.18 10.71 2.99
C ARG A 14 16.73 10.21 3.07
N ILE A 15 16.11 9.92 1.92
CA ILE A 15 14.75 9.37 1.87
C ILE A 15 14.66 8.04 2.62
N ARG A 16 15.66 7.15 2.45
CA ARG A 16 15.70 5.88 3.21
C ARG A 16 15.79 6.09 4.71
N GLY A 17 16.54 7.10 5.16
CA GLY A 17 16.61 7.48 6.58
C GLY A 17 15.24 7.91 7.10
N LEU A 18 14.60 8.86 6.42
CA LEU A 18 13.29 9.37 6.83
C LEU A 18 12.20 8.28 6.92
N TYR A 19 12.16 7.36 5.94
CA TYR A 19 11.21 6.25 5.99
C TYR A 19 11.55 5.21 7.06
N ARG A 20 12.82 5.07 7.42
CA ARG A 20 13.23 4.25 8.58
C ARG A 20 12.77 4.89 9.87
N ASP A 21 12.99 6.20 10.04
CA ASP A 21 12.52 6.93 11.21
C ASP A 21 10.99 6.82 11.35
N LEU A 22 10.25 6.92 10.24
CA LEU A 22 8.79 6.70 10.21
C LEU A 22 8.40 5.26 10.52
N PHE A 23 9.19 4.28 10.09
CA PHE A 23 8.95 2.87 10.38
C PHE A 23 9.14 2.58 11.87
N ASP A 24 10.25 3.07 12.43
CA ASP A 24 10.58 2.93 13.85
C ASP A 24 9.56 3.67 14.74
N ALA A 25 8.97 4.76 14.24
CA ALA A 25 7.87 5.49 14.89
C ALA A 25 6.48 4.85 14.67
N GLY A 26 6.37 3.75 13.91
CA GLY A 26 5.11 3.02 13.68
C GLY A 26 4.19 3.62 12.62
N TYR A 27 4.65 4.60 11.84
CA TYR A 27 3.87 5.23 10.77
C TYR A 27 4.12 4.61 9.40
N CYS A 28 5.33 4.10 9.13
CA CYS A 28 5.64 3.43 7.87
C CYS A 28 5.42 1.92 7.99
N HIS A 29 4.77 1.32 7.00
CA HIS A 29 4.54 -0.12 6.95
C HIS A 29 4.94 -0.71 5.60
N THR A 30 5.25 -2.01 5.62
CA THR A 30 5.61 -2.80 4.44
C THR A 30 4.63 -3.96 4.25
N VAL A 31 4.46 -4.36 2.99
CA VAL A 31 3.85 -5.65 2.62
C VAL A 31 4.80 -6.35 1.68
N GLU A 32 5.14 -7.59 2.00
CA GLU A 32 6.26 -8.30 1.39
C GLU A 32 5.79 -9.63 0.78
N ALA A 33 6.26 -9.94 -0.42
CA ALA A 33 6.00 -11.21 -1.09
C ALA A 33 7.28 -12.05 -1.11
N TRP A 34 7.22 -13.24 -0.53
CA TRP A 34 8.34 -14.16 -0.37
C TRP A 34 8.08 -15.47 -1.12
N GLU A 35 9.10 -15.98 -1.82
CA GLU A 35 9.06 -17.26 -2.53
C GLU A 35 10.37 -18.02 -2.25
N GLY A 36 10.28 -19.23 -1.69
CA GLY A 36 11.48 -20.02 -1.36
C GLY A 36 12.48 -19.32 -0.45
N GLY A 37 12.00 -18.52 0.51
CA GLY A 37 12.84 -17.71 1.41
C GLY A 37 13.46 -16.47 0.77
N ARG A 38 13.13 -16.14 -0.48
CA ARG A 38 13.60 -14.95 -1.18
C ARG A 38 12.51 -13.91 -1.25
N LEU A 39 12.86 -12.65 -0.98
CA LEU A 39 11.97 -11.51 -1.18
C LEU A 39 11.84 -11.22 -2.68
N VAL A 40 10.66 -11.50 -3.24
CA VAL A 40 10.40 -11.42 -4.69
C VAL A 40 9.50 -10.25 -5.08
N GLY A 41 8.94 -9.52 -4.12
CA GLY A 41 8.17 -8.31 -4.37
C GLY A 41 7.72 -7.66 -3.08
N GLY A 42 7.13 -6.49 -3.20
CA GLY A 42 6.57 -5.80 -2.04
C GLY A 42 6.32 -4.32 -2.30
N LEU A 43 5.77 -3.68 -1.28
CA LEU A 43 5.48 -2.26 -1.25
C LEU A 43 5.69 -1.70 0.15
N TYR A 44 5.81 -0.38 0.23
CA TYR A 44 5.80 0.34 1.49
C TYR A 44 5.02 1.65 1.37
N GLY A 45 4.53 2.13 2.50
CA GLY A 45 3.76 3.37 2.58
C GLY A 45 3.60 3.85 4.02
N VAL A 46 2.95 4.99 4.16
CA VAL A 46 2.70 5.62 5.47
C VAL A 46 1.23 5.48 5.81
N ALA A 47 0.92 4.98 7.00
CA ALA A 47 -0.41 5.05 7.59
C ALA A 47 -0.51 6.30 8.47
N LEU A 48 -1.59 7.05 8.30
CA LEU A 48 -1.95 8.15 9.17
C LEU A 48 -3.46 8.15 9.34
N ASN A 49 -3.94 7.84 10.54
CA ASN A 49 -5.37 7.68 10.81
C ASN A 49 -6.01 6.74 9.76
N GLY A 50 -7.21 7.05 9.25
CA GLY A 50 -7.89 6.25 8.22
C GLY A 50 -7.30 6.34 6.81
N ALA A 51 -6.14 6.97 6.59
CA ALA A 51 -5.50 7.10 5.28
C ALA A 51 -4.18 6.32 5.19
N PHE A 52 -3.95 5.67 4.05
CA PHE A 52 -2.68 5.04 3.71
C PHE A 52 -2.11 5.65 2.42
N PHE A 53 -0.85 6.08 2.48
CA PHE A 53 -0.13 6.70 1.36
C PHE A 53 0.92 5.73 0.83
N GLY A 54 0.64 5.11 -0.32
CA GLY A 54 1.59 4.25 -1.01
C GLY A 54 2.80 5.05 -1.50
N ALA A 55 4.02 4.62 -1.18
CA ALA A 55 5.24 5.32 -1.57
C ALA A 55 5.94 4.65 -2.76
N SER A 56 6.15 3.33 -2.70
CA SER A 56 6.74 2.59 -3.79
C SER A 56 6.46 1.10 -3.72
N MET A 57 6.66 0.43 -4.84
CA MET A 57 6.57 -1.02 -4.98
C MET A 57 7.63 -1.56 -5.95
N PHE A 58 7.96 -2.84 -5.81
CA PHE A 58 8.84 -3.56 -6.73
C PHE A 58 8.35 -5.00 -6.93
N SER A 59 8.77 -5.60 -8.04
CA SER A 59 8.47 -6.99 -8.39
C SER A 59 9.68 -7.60 -9.09
N ASN A 60 10.19 -8.72 -8.55
CA ASN A 60 11.28 -9.52 -9.11
C ASN A 60 10.79 -10.92 -9.55
N ALA A 61 9.57 -11.30 -9.18
CA ALA A 61 8.87 -12.46 -9.74
C ALA A 61 7.54 -12.02 -10.38
N ARG A 62 6.97 -12.92 -11.19
CA ARG A 62 5.67 -12.70 -11.83
C ARG A 62 4.60 -12.47 -10.77
N ASP A 63 3.82 -11.41 -10.96
CA ASP A 63 2.67 -11.03 -10.14
C ASP A 63 2.96 -10.74 -8.64
N ALA A 64 4.21 -10.77 -8.18
CA ALA A 64 4.56 -10.58 -6.77
C ALA A 64 4.09 -9.21 -6.21
N SER A 65 4.25 -8.11 -6.96
CA SER A 65 3.74 -6.81 -6.54
C SER A 65 2.20 -6.74 -6.50
N LYS A 66 1.52 -7.52 -7.34
CA LYS A 66 0.04 -7.60 -7.35
C LYS A 66 -0.45 -8.32 -6.10
N VAL A 67 0.19 -9.43 -5.74
CA VAL A 67 -0.09 -10.16 -4.50
C VAL A 67 0.12 -9.23 -3.30
N ALA A 68 1.23 -8.50 -3.25
CA ALA A 68 1.48 -7.52 -2.20
C ALA A 68 0.40 -6.42 -2.13
N LEU A 69 -0.09 -5.94 -3.28
CA LEU A 69 -1.17 -4.95 -3.34
C LEU A 69 -2.52 -5.50 -2.85
N VAL A 70 -2.88 -6.73 -3.23
CA VAL A 70 -4.11 -7.39 -2.73
C VAL A 70 -4.07 -7.55 -1.21
N TYR A 71 -2.92 -7.96 -0.67
CA TYR A 71 -2.72 -8.09 0.78
C TYR A 71 -2.74 -6.73 1.48
N LEU A 72 -2.21 -5.67 0.86
CA LEU A 72 -2.37 -4.31 1.36
C LEU A 72 -3.86 -3.95 1.45
N CYS A 73 -4.62 -4.09 0.36
CA CYS A 73 -6.04 -3.75 0.34
C CYS A 73 -6.81 -4.49 1.43
N ALA A 74 -6.60 -5.80 1.59
CA ALA A 74 -7.30 -6.59 2.62
C ALA A 74 -6.99 -6.08 4.04
N ARG A 75 -5.73 -5.69 4.27
CA ARG A 75 -5.29 -5.12 5.54
C ARG A 75 -5.90 -3.74 5.80
N LEU A 76 -6.01 -2.91 4.77
CA LEU A 76 -6.65 -1.61 4.87
C LEU A 76 -8.16 -1.75 5.17
N ILE A 77 -8.85 -2.68 4.49
CA ILE A 77 -10.26 -2.98 4.75
C ILE A 77 -10.46 -3.47 6.20
N ALA A 78 -9.71 -4.49 6.61
CA ALA A 78 -9.79 -5.05 7.97
C ALA A 78 -9.45 -4.01 9.06
N GLY A 79 -8.47 -3.15 8.77
CA GLY A 79 -8.03 -2.05 9.62
C GLY A 79 -8.95 -0.84 9.62
N LYS A 80 -10.05 -0.86 8.85
CA LYS A 80 -11.01 0.24 8.69
C LYS A 80 -10.41 1.50 8.06
N PHE A 81 -9.40 1.39 7.20
CA PHE A 81 -8.96 2.53 6.39
C PHE A 81 -10.04 2.87 5.35
N SER A 82 -10.15 4.16 5.02
CA SER A 82 -11.13 4.66 4.05
C SER A 82 -10.50 5.36 2.85
N LEU A 83 -9.17 5.49 2.83
CA LEU A 83 -8.44 6.09 1.71
C LEU A 83 -7.08 5.39 1.49
N LEU A 84 -6.86 4.90 0.27
CA LEU A 84 -5.55 4.48 -0.23
C LEU A 84 -5.10 5.46 -1.32
N ASP A 85 -4.15 6.32 -0.99
CA ASP A 85 -3.51 7.20 -1.97
C ASP A 85 -2.38 6.47 -2.70
N THR A 86 -2.48 6.39 -4.02
CA THR A 86 -1.47 5.76 -4.89
C THR A 86 -0.53 6.78 -5.56
N GLN A 87 -0.71 8.07 -5.28
CA GLN A 87 0.02 9.24 -5.78
C GLN A 87 -0.10 9.49 -7.29
N PHE A 88 0.08 8.45 -8.09
CA PHE A 88 -0.02 8.51 -9.55
C PHE A 88 -0.82 7.31 -10.04
N VAL A 89 -1.88 7.60 -10.78
CA VAL A 89 -2.59 6.56 -11.50
C VAL A 89 -1.73 6.10 -12.67
N THR A 90 -1.44 4.81 -12.70
CA THR A 90 -0.72 4.15 -13.81
C THR A 90 -1.65 3.10 -14.43
N GLU A 91 -1.41 2.72 -15.68
CA GLU A 91 -2.19 1.65 -16.33
C GLU A 91 -2.18 0.36 -15.50
N HIS A 92 -1.06 0.04 -14.86
CA HIS A 92 -0.94 -1.08 -13.93
C HIS A 92 -1.91 -0.97 -12.74
N LEU A 93 -2.01 0.21 -12.14
CA LEU A 93 -2.87 0.45 -10.97
C LEU A 93 -4.35 0.53 -11.33
N ARG A 94 -4.70 1.02 -12.54
CA ARG A 94 -6.08 1.07 -13.03
C ARG A 94 -6.73 -0.32 -13.07
N GLN A 95 -5.95 -1.37 -13.30
CA GLN A 95 -6.43 -2.76 -13.29
C GLN A 95 -6.95 -3.19 -11.90
N PHE A 96 -6.61 -2.46 -10.83
CA PHE A 96 -7.02 -2.70 -9.45
C PHE A 96 -8.09 -1.72 -8.96
N GLY A 97 -8.73 -0.97 -9.86
CA GLY A 97 -9.82 -0.06 -9.50
C GLY A 97 -9.36 1.33 -9.03
N THR A 98 -8.08 1.72 -9.22
CA THR A 98 -7.68 3.09 -8.90
C THR A 98 -8.37 4.10 -9.80
N MET A 99 -8.96 5.12 -9.18
CA MET A 99 -9.61 6.23 -9.87
C MET A 99 -8.74 7.50 -9.78
N GLU A 100 -8.82 8.34 -10.80
CA GLU A 100 -8.31 9.71 -10.71
C GLU A 100 -9.41 10.58 -10.10
N LEU A 101 -9.05 11.37 -9.10
CA LEU A 101 -9.97 12.29 -8.41
C LEU A 101 -9.55 13.71 -8.69
N ASP A 102 -10.51 14.62 -8.71
CA ASP A 102 -10.18 16.03 -8.66
C ASP A 102 -9.56 16.37 -7.29
N ARG A 103 -8.80 17.46 -7.25
CA ARG A 103 -8.05 17.86 -6.05
C ARG A 103 -8.97 18.10 -4.84
N ASN A 104 -10.12 18.74 -5.03
CA ASN A 104 -11.06 19.06 -3.96
C ASN A 104 -11.79 17.81 -3.46
N GLU A 105 -12.15 16.90 -4.37
CA GLU A 105 -12.70 15.59 -4.01
C GLU A 105 -11.70 14.78 -3.18
N PHE A 106 -10.43 14.71 -3.60
CA PHE A 106 -9.37 14.07 -2.82
C PHE A 106 -9.22 14.69 -1.43
N HIS A 107 -9.18 16.02 -1.33
CA HIS A 107 -9.08 16.69 -0.03
C HIS A 107 -10.26 16.36 0.89
N THR A 108 -11.48 16.30 0.33
CA THR A 108 -12.69 15.93 1.09
C THR A 108 -12.59 14.50 1.64
N LEU A 109 -12.13 13.55 0.82
CA LEU A 109 -11.93 12.16 1.26
C LEU A 109 -10.80 12.05 2.28
N LEU A 110 -9.72 12.79 2.09
CA LEU A 110 -8.59 12.82 3.00
C LEU A 110 -9.00 13.36 4.38
N GLU A 111 -9.74 14.48 4.45
CA GLU A 111 -10.24 15.02 5.71
C GLU A 111 -11.10 14.01 6.46
N LYS A 112 -12.02 13.33 5.76
CA LYS A 112 -12.83 12.26 6.34
C LYS A 112 -11.98 11.11 6.85
N ALA A 113 -10.99 10.66 6.09
CA ALA A 113 -10.10 9.58 6.48
C ALA A 113 -9.25 9.95 7.70
N LEU A 114 -8.76 11.19 7.77
CA LEU A 114 -7.98 11.66 8.91
C LEU A 114 -8.80 11.88 10.18
N ALA A 115 -10.13 11.96 10.09
CA ALA A 115 -11.02 12.20 11.22
C ALA A 115 -11.25 10.97 12.13
N HIS A 116 -10.76 9.78 11.75
CA HIS A 116 -10.93 8.55 12.54
C HIS A 116 -9.66 7.71 12.58
N GLN A 117 -9.53 6.88 13.63
CA GLN A 117 -8.38 6.01 13.80
C GLN A 117 -8.63 4.64 13.14
N ALA A 118 -7.74 4.27 12.23
CA ALA A 118 -7.65 2.94 11.65
C ALA A 118 -6.43 2.19 12.22
N ASP A 119 -6.41 0.87 12.07
CA ASP A 119 -5.35 0.02 12.60
C ASP A 119 -4.77 -0.89 11.52
N PHE A 120 -3.55 -0.59 11.07
CA PHE A 120 -2.86 -1.38 10.05
C PHE A 120 -2.52 -2.81 10.52
N LEU A 121 -2.40 -3.02 11.83
CA LEU A 121 -2.03 -4.29 12.44
C LEU A 121 -3.26 -5.14 12.84
N ALA A 122 -4.48 -4.65 12.60
CA ALA A 122 -5.73 -5.39 12.90
C ALA A 122 -5.79 -6.77 12.24
N LEU A 123 -5.18 -6.92 11.06
CA LEU A 123 -5.03 -8.20 10.38
C LEU A 123 -3.68 -8.84 10.72
N PRO A 124 -3.61 -10.05 11.29
CA PRO A 124 -2.34 -10.69 11.59
C PRO A 124 -1.46 -10.88 10.34
N ALA A 125 -0.13 -10.80 10.46
CA ALA A 125 0.79 -11.07 9.36
C ALA A 125 0.70 -12.53 8.86
N THR A 126 0.22 -13.44 9.73
CA THR A 126 0.02 -14.86 9.46
C THR A 126 -1.39 -15.19 8.96
N ALA A 127 -2.19 -14.20 8.58
CA ALA A 127 -3.53 -14.43 8.05
C ALA A 127 -3.47 -15.36 6.81
N ALA A 128 -4.34 -16.37 6.80
CA ALA A 128 -4.37 -17.34 5.73
C ALA A 128 -4.81 -16.68 4.40
N PRO A 129 -4.32 -17.14 3.24
CA PRO A 129 -4.71 -16.61 1.94
C PRO A 129 -6.22 -16.56 1.72
N ASP A 130 -6.97 -17.56 2.19
CA ASP A 130 -8.43 -17.59 2.08
C ASP A 130 -9.10 -16.44 2.83
N THR A 131 -8.57 -16.06 4.01
CA THR A 131 -9.05 -14.90 4.77
C THR A 131 -8.83 -13.61 3.98
N ILE A 132 -7.67 -13.46 3.32
CA ILE A 132 -7.38 -12.29 2.47
C ILE A 132 -8.41 -12.18 1.34
N LEU A 133 -8.68 -13.29 0.65
CA LEU A 133 -9.65 -13.34 -0.44
C LEU A 133 -11.07 -13.08 0.03
N GLN A 134 -11.46 -13.59 1.21
CA GLN A 134 -12.77 -13.33 1.80
C GLN A 134 -12.98 -11.85 2.13
N ILE A 135 -11.98 -11.20 2.72
CA ILE A 135 -12.05 -9.75 3.03
C ILE A 135 -12.27 -8.96 1.73
N ILE A 136 -11.47 -9.24 0.70
CA ILE A 136 -11.57 -8.54 -0.59
C ILE A 136 -12.91 -8.82 -1.28
N ALA A 137 -13.40 -10.06 -1.20
CA ALA A 137 -14.67 -10.44 -1.81
C ALA A 137 -15.88 -9.83 -1.10
N ALA A 138 -15.78 -9.56 0.19
CA ALA A 138 -16.83 -8.92 1.00
C ALA A 138 -16.89 -7.40 0.78
N ASP A 139 -15.76 -6.77 0.48
CA ASP A 139 -15.64 -5.31 0.25
C ASP A 139 -16.04 -4.89 -1.16
N ARG A 140 -17.13 -5.46 -1.69
CA ARG A 140 -17.69 -5.05 -2.98
C ARG A 140 -18.50 -3.77 -2.79
N THR A 141 -17.79 -2.66 -2.60
CA THR A 141 -18.37 -1.34 -2.84
C THR A 141 -18.53 -1.19 -4.37
N PRO A 142 -19.73 -0.90 -4.89
CA PRO A 142 -19.95 -0.72 -6.32
C PRO A 142 -19.16 0.45 -6.90
#